data_AF-A0A956MVW5-F1
#
_entry.id   AF-A0A956MVW5-F1
#
_cell.length_a   1.000
_cell.length_b   1.000
_cell.length_c   1.000
_cell.angle_alpha   90.00
_cell.angle_beta   90.00
_cell.angle_gamma   90.00
#
_symmetry.space_group_name_H-M   'P 1'
#
loop_
_entity.id
_entity.type
_entity.pdbx_description
1 polymer ?
#
loop_
_entity_poly.entity_id
_entity_poly.type
_entity_poly.pdbx_seq_one_letter_code
_entity_poly.pdbx_strand_id
1 'polypeptide(L)'
;GGFYSTFAYISEARRMGLRILPADVNHSEQHYTGGNGAIRVGFMQLKGLGSAAVQAILAARQQGGLFRDFDDFVTRAQPEPVTLEILIKGGAFDALTGTENRPQLLWRALRQRAAPNVREQKRSAGQTTLFDAPKAPAAAPVLPPFQQQEMWRQEIETLGFLLSRHPLTLYRDRIRAKRLVAGKDLPKYAGKRVRTLGWFVTGKLVNSKAGEPMEFISFEDTTAIYETTFFPKAYDRFCHLLARSRPFLLSGKVEKEYDAITLTVDHVELV
;
A
#
# COMPACT_ATOMS: atom_id res chain seq x y z
N GLY A 1 -8.33 7.04 -13.39
CA GLY A 1 -7.61 7.22 -14.65
C GLY A 1 -6.44 8.13 -14.40
N GLY A 2 -5.24 7.57 -14.39
CA GLY A 2 -3.97 8.28 -14.26
C GLY A 2 -2.89 7.39 -14.86
N PHE A 3 -1.87 7.98 -15.48
CA PHE A 3 -0.81 7.24 -16.19
C PHE A 3 0.09 6.43 -15.23
N TYR A 4 0.08 6.80 -13.95
CA TYR A 4 0.86 6.20 -12.87
C TYR A 4 -0.04 5.59 -11.80
N SER A 5 0.44 4.50 -11.18
CA SER A 5 -0.22 3.89 -10.02
C SER A 5 -0.13 4.81 -8.79
N THR A 6 -1.05 4.64 -7.82
CA THR A 6 -0.96 5.37 -6.54
C THR A 6 0.38 5.16 -5.84
N PHE A 7 0.94 3.95 -5.93
CA PHE A 7 2.25 3.64 -5.36
C PHE A 7 3.36 4.55 -5.94
N ALA A 8 3.36 4.80 -7.25
CA ALA A 8 4.37 5.65 -7.88
C ALA A 8 4.36 7.08 -7.32
N TYR A 9 3.17 7.66 -7.12
CA TYR A 9 3.05 8.99 -6.49
C TYR A 9 3.53 8.99 -5.04
N ILE A 10 3.21 7.94 -4.28
CA ILE A 10 3.67 7.79 -2.89
C ILE A 10 5.19 7.60 -2.81
N SER A 11 5.75 6.85 -3.75
CA SER A 11 7.20 6.63 -3.89
C SER A 11 7.92 7.94 -4.19
N GLU A 12 7.38 8.75 -5.11
CA GLU A 12 7.93 10.06 -5.43
C GLU A 12 7.81 11.05 -4.27
N ALA A 13 6.65 11.13 -3.62
CA ALA A 13 6.47 11.96 -2.44
C ALA A 13 7.51 11.63 -1.34
N ARG A 14 7.83 10.34 -1.15
CA ARG A 14 8.89 9.91 -0.23
C ARG A 14 10.27 10.38 -0.68
N ARG A 15 10.59 10.31 -1.98
CA ARG A 15 11.87 10.83 -2.53
C ARG A 15 11.99 12.34 -2.35
N MET A 16 10.88 13.07 -2.45
CA MET A 16 10.80 14.50 -2.16
C MET A 16 10.89 14.83 -0.65
N GLY A 17 11.01 13.83 0.23
CA GLY A 17 11.15 14.01 1.67
C GLY A 17 9.83 14.18 2.43
N LEU A 18 8.68 13.95 1.78
CA LEU A 18 7.38 13.99 2.45
C LEU A 18 7.18 12.76 3.33
N ARG A 19 6.62 12.97 4.52
CA ARG A 19 6.20 11.88 5.40
C ARG A 19 4.91 11.27 4.87
N ILE A 20 4.89 9.96 4.69
CA ILE A 20 3.69 9.24 4.28
C ILE A 20 3.06 8.66 5.53
N LEU A 21 1.88 9.16 5.88
CA LEU A 21 1.20 8.81 7.11
C LEU A 21 0.02 7.85 6.80
N PRO A 22 -0.16 6.77 7.58
CA PRO A 22 -1.17 5.74 7.32
C PRO A 22 -2.60 6.28 7.39
N ALA A 23 -3.58 5.45 7.02
CA ALA A 23 -4.97 5.80 7.30
C ALA A 23 -5.15 5.99 8.82
N ASP A 24 -6.09 6.83 9.23
CA ASP A 24 -6.34 7.16 10.63
C ASP A 24 -7.81 7.54 10.81
N VAL A 25 -8.54 6.86 11.72
CA VAL A 25 -9.98 7.12 11.93
C VAL A 25 -10.29 8.56 12.37
N ASN A 26 -9.34 9.22 13.02
CA ASN A 26 -9.46 10.59 13.51
C ASN A 26 -8.96 11.65 12.52
N HIS A 27 -8.03 11.30 11.64
CA HIS A 27 -7.34 12.29 10.81
C HIS A 27 -7.43 12.08 9.30
N SER A 28 -7.81 10.89 8.82
CA SER A 28 -8.01 10.65 7.39
C SER A 28 -9.35 11.18 6.91
N GLU A 29 -9.35 11.71 5.69
CA GLU A 29 -10.54 12.06 4.93
C GLU A 29 -10.84 10.98 3.89
N GLN A 30 -11.89 11.14 3.09
CA GLN A 30 -12.15 10.25 1.96
C GLN A 30 -10.95 10.21 1.00
N HIS A 31 -10.49 11.39 0.58
CA HIS A 31 -9.34 11.54 -0.32
C HIS A 31 -8.04 11.70 0.47
N TYR A 32 -6.91 11.51 -0.22
CA TYR A 32 -5.60 11.86 0.32
C TYR A 32 -5.55 13.34 0.70
N THR A 33 -4.98 13.65 1.87
CA THR A 33 -4.78 15.04 2.32
C THR A 33 -3.29 15.32 2.48
N GLY A 34 -2.86 16.50 2.05
CA GLY A 34 -1.48 16.97 2.14
C GLY A 34 -1.37 18.17 3.07
N GLY A 35 -0.31 18.21 3.88
CA GLY A 35 -0.03 19.33 4.78
C GLY A 35 1.17 19.07 5.69
N ASN A 36 1.85 20.13 6.14
CA ASN A 36 2.96 20.05 7.12
C ASN A 36 4.06 19.04 6.75
N GLY A 37 4.46 19.04 5.47
CA GLY A 37 5.49 18.13 4.95
C GLY A 37 5.07 16.65 4.99
N ALA A 38 3.76 16.37 4.94
CA ALA A 38 3.23 15.03 5.00
C ALA A 38 2.03 14.83 4.05
N ILE A 39 1.83 13.59 3.65
CA ILE A 39 0.64 13.10 2.95
C ILE A 39 -0.01 12.04 3.83
N ARG A 40 -1.28 12.26 4.15
CA ARG A 40 -2.14 11.32 4.87
C ARG A 40 -2.89 10.46 3.87
N VAL A 41 -2.85 9.14 4.06
CA VAL A 41 -3.66 8.22 3.26
C VAL A 41 -5.15 8.47 3.52
N GLY A 42 -5.90 8.72 2.46
CA GLY A 42 -7.36 8.80 2.52
C GLY A 42 -8.01 7.42 2.57
N PHE A 43 -9.22 7.33 3.11
CA PHE A 43 -9.97 6.08 3.20
C PHE A 43 -10.22 5.42 1.83
N MET A 44 -10.26 6.21 0.75
CA MET A 44 -10.39 5.68 -0.62
C MET A 44 -9.30 4.69 -1.02
N GLN A 45 -8.14 4.70 -0.34
CA GLN A 45 -7.05 3.77 -0.64
C GLN A 45 -7.30 2.36 -0.08
N LEU A 46 -8.12 2.25 0.97
CA LEU A 46 -8.41 0.98 1.61
C LEU A 46 -9.34 0.15 0.71
N LYS A 47 -8.78 -0.88 0.08
CA LYS A 47 -9.49 -1.81 -0.78
C LYS A 47 -10.62 -2.49 -0.02
N GLY A 48 -11.79 -2.51 -0.64
CA GLY A 48 -13.00 -3.09 -0.05
C GLY A 48 -13.72 -2.17 0.93
N LEU A 49 -13.18 -1.00 1.27
CA LEU A 49 -13.89 -0.03 2.12
C LEU A 49 -14.92 0.74 1.27
N GLY A 50 -16.20 0.44 1.48
CA GLY A 50 -17.30 1.06 0.72
C GLY A 50 -17.49 2.54 1.05
N SER A 51 -17.98 3.31 0.08
CA SER A 51 -18.26 4.74 0.25
C SER A 51 -19.23 5.02 1.40
N ALA A 52 -20.26 4.18 1.59
CA ALA A 52 -21.20 4.31 2.70
C ALA A 52 -20.51 4.20 4.07
N ALA A 53 -19.56 3.26 4.22
CA ALA A 53 -18.78 3.12 5.44
C ALA A 53 -17.91 4.35 5.70
N VAL A 54 -17.24 4.89 4.66
CA VAL A 54 -16.46 6.14 4.77
C VAL A 54 -17.35 7.29 5.22
N GLN A 55 -18.52 7.47 4.61
CA GLN A 55 -19.44 8.55 4.97
C GLN A 55 -19.97 8.40 6.40
N ALA A 56 -20.27 7.18 6.85
CA ALA A 56 -20.68 6.93 8.23
C ALA A 56 -19.59 7.31 9.24
N ILE A 57 -18.32 6.98 8.96
CA ILE A 57 -17.18 7.34 9.80
C ILE A 57 -17.02 8.87 9.89
N LEU A 58 -17.05 9.55 8.75
CA LEU A 58 -16.88 11.01 8.68
C LEU A 58 -18.05 11.73 9.37
N ALA A 59 -19.29 11.28 9.16
CA ALA A 59 -20.47 11.85 9.82
C ALA A 59 -20.44 11.65 11.34
N ALA A 60 -20.07 10.45 11.81
CA ALA A 60 -19.91 10.18 13.23
C ALA A 60 -18.84 11.08 13.86
N ARG A 61 -17.70 11.29 13.16
CA ARG A 61 -16.62 12.20 13.59
C ARG A 61 -17.08 13.65 13.60
N GLN A 62 -17.84 14.10 12.60
CA GLN A 62 -18.36 15.47 12.53
C GLN A 62 -19.34 15.78 13.67
N GLN A 63 -20.19 14.82 14.06
CA GLN A 63 -21.20 15.02 15.11
C GLN A 63 -20.63 14.94 16.53
N GLY A 64 -19.65 14.07 16.77
CA GLY A 64 -19.15 13.80 18.13
C GLY A 64 -17.67 14.15 18.37
N GLY A 65 -17.00 14.79 17.40
CA GLY A 65 -15.57 15.06 17.46
C GLY A 65 -14.70 13.81 17.25
N LEU A 66 -13.43 13.86 17.68
CA LEU A 66 -12.52 12.72 17.55
C LEU A 66 -13.02 11.50 18.34
N PHE A 67 -12.73 10.31 17.83
CA PHE A 67 -12.92 9.06 18.54
C PHE A 67 -11.90 8.95 19.66
N ARG A 68 -12.37 8.58 20.86
CA ARG A 68 -11.51 8.44 22.05
C ARG A 68 -10.79 7.11 22.09
N ASP A 69 -11.47 6.05 21.68
CA ASP A 69 -10.99 4.68 21.67
C ASP A 69 -11.78 3.83 20.65
N PHE A 70 -11.45 2.55 20.55
CA PHE A 70 -12.08 1.62 19.64
C PHE A 70 -13.59 1.42 19.92
N ASP A 71 -14.03 1.45 21.17
CA ASP A 71 -15.44 1.27 21.54
C ASP A 71 -16.28 2.50 21.18
N ASP A 72 -15.71 3.69 21.41
CA ASP A 72 -16.31 4.96 21.01
C ASP A 72 -16.52 4.99 19.48
N PHE A 73 -15.51 4.53 18.71
CA PHE A 73 -15.64 4.38 17.26
C PHE A 73 -16.76 3.41 16.87
N VAL A 74 -16.77 2.20 17.43
CA VAL A 74 -17.78 1.18 17.08
C VAL A 74 -19.19 1.67 17.43
N THR A 75 -19.36 2.29 18.59
CA THR A 75 -20.67 2.75 19.07
C THR A 75 -21.23 3.86 18.19
N ARG A 76 -20.37 4.80 17.77
CA ARG A 76 -20.78 5.99 17.00
C ARG A 76 -20.88 5.72 15.50
N ALA A 77 -19.92 5.00 14.91
CA ALA A 77 -19.86 4.75 13.47
C ALA A 77 -20.61 3.47 13.04
N GLN A 78 -20.93 2.56 13.97
CA GLN A 78 -21.64 1.30 13.72
C GLN A 78 -21.14 0.54 12.46
N PRO A 79 -19.83 0.31 12.34
CA PRO A 79 -19.25 -0.33 11.16
C PRO A 79 -19.67 -1.79 11.04
N GLU A 80 -19.79 -2.29 9.82
CA GLU A 80 -19.89 -3.73 9.58
C GLU A 80 -18.58 -4.46 9.98
N PRO A 81 -18.63 -5.75 10.35
CA PRO A 81 -17.42 -6.50 10.72
C PRO A 81 -16.31 -6.48 9.67
N VAL A 82 -16.67 -6.54 8.38
CA VAL A 82 -15.71 -6.45 7.27
C VAL A 82 -15.04 -5.08 7.22
N THR A 83 -15.79 -4.01 7.50
CA THR A 83 -15.25 -2.64 7.57
C THR A 83 -14.23 -2.52 8.69
N LEU A 84 -14.51 -3.09 9.87
CA LEU A 84 -13.56 -3.12 10.99
C LEU A 84 -12.27 -3.84 10.62
N GLU A 85 -12.37 -5.02 10.01
CA GLU A 85 -11.20 -5.79 9.59
C GLU A 85 -10.29 -4.99 8.63
N ILE A 86 -10.88 -4.34 7.62
CA ILE A 86 -10.15 -3.51 6.66
C ILE A 86 -9.47 -2.32 7.34
N LEU A 87 -10.18 -1.61 8.22
CA LEU A 87 -9.63 -0.47 8.95
C LEU A 87 -8.48 -0.88 9.88
N ILE A 88 -8.62 -1.99 10.60
CA ILE A 88 -7.58 -2.50 11.52
C ILE A 88 -6.35 -2.95 10.73
N LYS A 89 -6.51 -3.79 9.70
CA LYS A 89 -5.41 -4.24 8.84
C LYS A 89 -4.76 -3.09 8.06
N GLY A 90 -5.53 -2.06 7.71
CA GLY A 90 -5.08 -0.84 7.07
C GLY A 90 -4.36 0.15 7.98
N GLY A 91 -4.33 -0.11 9.29
CA GLY A 91 -3.66 0.73 10.29
C GLY A 91 -4.45 1.95 10.74
N ALA A 92 -5.74 2.05 10.41
CA ALA A 92 -6.58 3.19 10.75
C ALA A 92 -6.73 3.42 12.27
N PHE A 93 -6.44 2.41 13.07
CA PHE A 93 -6.49 2.47 14.53
C PHE A 93 -5.12 2.58 15.20
N ASP A 94 -4.00 2.52 14.46
CA ASP A 94 -2.65 2.43 15.07
C ASP A 94 -2.29 3.64 15.95
N ALA A 95 -2.87 4.82 15.67
CA ALA A 95 -2.69 6.01 16.50
C ALA A 95 -3.74 6.12 17.64
N LEU A 96 -4.87 5.42 17.50
CA LEU A 96 -5.94 5.38 18.50
C LEU A 96 -5.69 4.28 19.54
N THR A 97 -4.92 3.26 19.19
CA THR A 97 -4.55 2.18 20.10
C THR A 97 -3.69 2.70 21.24
N GLY A 98 -4.21 2.63 22.46
CA GLY A 98 -3.42 2.79 23.67
C GLY A 98 -2.55 1.57 23.92
N THR A 99 -3.06 0.60 24.69
CA THR A 99 -2.33 -0.64 25.05
C THR A 99 -2.61 -1.82 24.13
N GLU A 100 -3.62 -1.72 23.26
CA GLU A 100 -4.04 -2.82 22.39
C GLU A 100 -3.31 -2.81 21.05
N ASN A 101 -3.07 -3.99 20.48
CA ASN A 101 -2.51 -4.12 19.14
C ASN A 101 -3.54 -4.63 18.12
N ARG A 102 -3.21 -4.59 16.83
CA ARG A 102 -4.10 -5.04 15.75
C ARG A 102 -4.66 -6.46 15.97
N PRO A 103 -3.90 -7.49 16.39
CA PRO A 103 -4.45 -8.80 16.76
C PRO A 103 -5.57 -8.73 17.80
N GLN A 104 -5.40 -7.94 18.86
CA GLN A 104 -6.43 -7.74 19.89
C GLN A 104 -7.66 -7.05 19.32
N LEU A 105 -7.50 -6.01 18.51
CA LEU A 105 -8.62 -5.34 17.84
C LEU A 105 -9.37 -6.27 16.88
N LEU A 106 -8.67 -7.11 16.12
CA LEU A 106 -9.29 -8.11 15.24
C LEU A 106 -10.10 -9.13 16.04
N TRP A 107 -9.59 -9.60 17.18
CA TRP A 107 -10.34 -10.47 18.08
C TRP A 107 -11.65 -9.80 18.54
N ARG A 108 -11.60 -8.51 18.90
CA ARG A 108 -12.79 -7.74 19.30
C ARG A 108 -13.79 -7.58 18.16
N ALA A 109 -13.31 -7.30 16.94
CA ALA A 109 -14.16 -7.20 15.75
C ALA A 109 -14.87 -8.53 15.44
N LEU A 110 -14.17 -9.66 15.55
CA LEU A 110 -14.76 -10.99 15.40
C LEU A 110 -15.82 -11.29 16.46
N ARG A 111 -15.59 -10.85 17.70
CA ARG A 111 -16.57 -11.01 18.77
C ARG A 111 -17.84 -10.19 18.53
N GLN A 112 -17.73 -8.97 18.00
CA GLN A 112 -18.90 -8.18 17.64
C GLN A 112 -19.77 -8.87 16.59
N ARG A 113 -19.16 -9.59 15.66
CA ARG A 113 -19.88 -10.43 14.69
C ARG A 113 -20.61 -11.61 15.35
N ALA A 114 -20.07 -12.16 16.43
CA ALA A 114 -20.64 -13.29 17.15
C ALA A 114 -21.67 -12.90 18.22
N ALA A 115 -21.69 -11.63 18.65
CA ALA A 115 -22.72 -11.12 19.54
C ALA A 115 -24.05 -11.07 18.77
N PRO A 116 -25.12 -11.75 19.23
CA PRO A 116 -26.43 -11.59 18.61
C PRO A 116 -26.80 -10.10 18.65
N ASN A 117 -27.42 -9.61 17.58
CA ASN A 117 -27.98 -8.27 17.53
C ASN A 117 -28.92 -8.07 18.72
N VAL A 118 -28.42 -7.51 19.82
CA VAL A 118 -29.21 -7.24 21.03
C VAL A 118 -30.43 -6.37 20.69
N ARG A 119 -30.38 -5.63 19.57
CA ARG A 119 -31.50 -4.87 19.01
C ARG A 119 -32.63 -5.73 18.42
N GLU A 120 -32.36 -6.90 17.86
CA GLU A 120 -33.42 -7.83 17.41
C GLU A 120 -34.08 -8.50 18.62
N GLN A 121 -33.30 -8.89 19.63
CA GLN A 121 -33.81 -9.48 20.87
C GLN A 121 -34.64 -8.52 21.72
N LYS A 122 -34.32 -7.21 21.72
CA LYS A 122 -35.14 -6.20 22.43
C LYS A 122 -36.49 -5.93 21.79
N ARG A 123 -36.68 -6.26 20.50
CA ARG A 123 -38.01 -6.17 19.85
C ARG A 123 -38.88 -7.41 20.12
N SER A 124 -38.29 -8.52 20.56
CA SER A 124 -38.98 -9.77 20.91
C SER A 124 -39.04 -10.01 22.42
N ALA A 125 -39.03 -8.95 23.23
CA ALA A 125 -39.03 -9.03 24.69
C ALA A 125 -40.41 -9.44 25.26
N GLY A 126 -40.75 -10.72 25.09
CA GLY A 126 -41.83 -11.41 25.81
C GLY A 126 -41.38 -12.74 26.44
N GLN A 127 -40.11 -13.13 26.28
CA GLN A 127 -39.61 -14.40 26.79
C GLN A 127 -38.29 -14.19 27.52
N THR A 128 -38.32 -14.37 28.84
CA THR A 128 -37.14 -14.48 29.70
C THR A 128 -36.34 -15.71 29.30
N THR A 129 -35.20 -15.53 28.66
CA THR A 129 -34.31 -16.64 28.30
C THR A 129 -33.50 -17.09 29.52
N LEU A 130 -33.82 -18.30 30.00
CA LEU A 130 -33.20 -19.02 31.13
C LEU A 130 -31.76 -19.50 30.85
N PHE A 131 -31.17 -19.10 29.73
CA PHE A 131 -29.81 -19.43 29.31
C PHE A 131 -29.04 -18.13 29.07
N ASP A 132 -28.73 -17.42 30.14
CA ASP A 132 -27.69 -16.39 30.08
C ASP A 132 -26.36 -17.12 29.83
N ALA A 133 -25.96 -17.17 28.56
CA ALA A 133 -24.63 -17.60 28.19
C ALA A 133 -23.62 -16.78 29.01
N PRO A 134 -22.59 -17.39 29.62
CA PRO A 134 -21.63 -16.67 30.41
C PRO A 134 -21.09 -15.49 29.59
N LYS A 135 -21.22 -14.28 30.15
CA LYS A 135 -20.72 -13.04 29.57
C LYS A 135 -19.24 -13.27 29.26
N ALA A 136 -18.91 -13.52 27.99
CA ALA A 136 -17.52 -13.71 27.61
C ALA A 136 -16.69 -12.50 28.11
N PRO A 137 -15.43 -12.70 28.55
CA PRO A 137 -14.63 -11.64 29.13
C PRO A 137 -14.64 -10.40 28.23
N ALA A 138 -14.93 -9.23 28.79
CA ALA A 138 -15.11 -7.98 28.03
C ALA A 138 -13.84 -7.59 27.26
N ALA A 139 -12.67 -7.89 27.83
CA ALA A 139 -11.36 -7.59 27.26
C ALA A 139 -10.87 -8.69 26.31
N ALA A 140 -10.16 -8.26 25.25
CA ALA A 140 -9.42 -9.18 24.41
C ALA A 140 -8.34 -9.91 25.24
N PRO A 141 -8.05 -11.19 24.95
CA PRO A 141 -6.86 -11.83 25.50
C PRO A 141 -5.61 -11.03 25.09
N VAL A 142 -4.56 -11.09 25.89
CA VAL A 142 -3.27 -10.49 25.53
C VAL A 142 -2.69 -11.31 24.37
N LEU A 143 -2.74 -10.75 23.18
CA LEU A 143 -2.18 -11.34 21.96
C LEU A 143 -0.89 -10.60 21.61
N PRO A 144 0.17 -11.30 21.17
CA PRO A 144 1.40 -10.65 20.75
C PRO A 144 1.15 -9.81 19.48
N PRO A 145 1.82 -8.67 19.31
CA PRO A 145 1.76 -7.90 18.06
C PRO A 145 2.13 -8.75 16.84
N PHE A 146 1.58 -8.38 15.68
CA PHE A 146 1.96 -9.04 14.44
C PHE A 146 3.45 -8.88 14.16
N GLN A 147 4.05 -9.94 13.63
CA GLN A 147 5.40 -9.85 13.07
C GLN A 147 5.41 -8.89 11.89
N GLN A 148 6.57 -8.29 11.61
CA GLN A 148 6.70 -7.27 10.58
C GLN A 148 6.28 -7.77 9.18
N GLN A 149 6.57 -9.03 8.86
CA GLN A 149 6.18 -9.65 7.58
C GLN A 149 4.65 -9.75 7.43
N GLU A 150 3.96 -10.00 8.53
CA GLU A 150 2.50 -10.05 8.56
C GLU A 150 1.89 -8.66 8.34
N MET A 151 2.47 -7.63 8.97
CA MET A 151 2.08 -6.24 8.75
C MET A 151 2.24 -5.83 7.28
N TRP A 152 3.33 -6.22 6.64
CA TRP A 152 3.55 -5.97 5.20
C TRP A 152 2.52 -6.69 4.32
N ARG A 153 2.15 -7.92 4.68
CA ARG A 153 1.09 -8.65 3.97
C ARG A 153 -0.24 -7.92 4.07
N GLN A 154 -0.58 -7.42 5.26
CA GLN A 154 -1.80 -6.64 5.49
C GLN A 154 -1.81 -5.33 4.73
N GLU A 155 -0.68 -4.61 4.62
CA GLU A 155 -0.57 -3.42 3.77
C GLU A 155 -0.82 -3.76 2.30
N ILE A 156 -0.25 -4.84 1.77
CA ILE A 156 -0.47 -5.25 0.38
C ILE A 156 -1.94 -5.66 0.15
N GLU A 157 -2.53 -6.39 1.10
CA GLU A 157 -3.93 -6.82 1.05
C GLU A 157 -4.88 -5.62 1.04
N THR A 158 -4.69 -4.68 1.97
CA THR A 158 -5.61 -3.56 2.21
C THR A 158 -5.33 -2.33 1.36
N LEU A 159 -4.07 -2.00 1.07
CA LEU A 159 -3.68 -0.82 0.30
C LEU A 159 -3.26 -1.16 -1.12
N GLY A 160 -2.85 -2.41 -1.37
CA GLY A 160 -2.33 -2.85 -2.67
C GLY A 160 -0.83 -2.63 -2.86
N PHE A 161 -0.15 -2.02 -1.90
CA PHE A 161 1.29 -1.79 -1.91
C PHE A 161 1.81 -1.61 -0.49
N LEU A 162 3.13 -1.64 -0.34
CA LEU A 162 3.79 -1.30 0.93
C LEU A 162 3.78 0.20 1.13
N LEU A 163 2.96 0.67 2.06
CA LEU A 163 2.91 2.07 2.45
C LEU A 163 4.11 2.42 3.33
N SER A 164 4.51 1.51 4.23
CA SER A 164 5.58 1.76 5.20
C SER A 164 6.95 1.93 4.57
N ARG A 165 7.20 1.34 3.40
CA ARG A 165 8.53 1.38 2.75
C ARG A 165 8.48 1.09 1.25
N HIS A 166 9.58 1.39 0.56
CA HIS A 166 9.75 1.01 -0.83
C HIS A 166 9.95 -0.52 -0.96
N PRO A 167 9.24 -1.26 -1.84
CA PRO A 167 9.33 -2.72 -1.94
C PRO A 167 10.74 -3.27 -2.18
N LEU A 168 11.55 -2.59 -2.99
CA LEU A 168 12.98 -2.93 -3.20
C LEU A 168 13.79 -3.10 -1.91
N THR A 169 13.39 -2.41 -0.82
CA THR A 169 14.10 -2.51 0.46
C THR A 169 13.95 -3.88 1.12
N LEU A 170 12.96 -4.68 0.73
CA LEU A 170 12.81 -6.08 1.16
C LEU A 170 13.88 -7.01 0.58
N TYR A 171 14.54 -6.58 -0.50
CA TYR A 171 15.51 -7.39 -1.24
C TYR A 171 16.95 -6.95 -0.98
N ARG A 172 17.17 -6.06 0.00
CA ARG A 172 18.48 -5.43 0.26
C ARG A 172 19.61 -6.45 0.37
N ASP A 173 19.40 -7.56 1.08
CA ASP A 173 20.45 -8.57 1.29
C ASP A 173 20.83 -9.32 0.00
N ARG A 174 19.85 -9.60 -0.86
CA ARG A 174 20.08 -10.23 -2.18
C ARG A 174 20.79 -9.28 -3.16
N ILE A 175 20.64 -7.99 -2.95
CA ILE A 175 21.14 -6.94 -3.85
C ILE A 175 22.52 -6.45 -3.40
N ARG A 176 22.83 -6.50 -2.10
CA ARG A 176 24.03 -5.90 -1.48
C ARG A 176 25.36 -6.34 -2.12
N ALA A 177 25.46 -7.59 -2.58
CA ALA A 177 26.67 -8.13 -3.19
C ALA A 177 26.86 -7.70 -4.67
N LYS A 178 25.87 -7.06 -5.28
CA LYS A 178 25.89 -6.70 -6.71
C LYS A 178 26.42 -5.27 -6.88
N ARG A 179 27.30 -5.06 -7.87
CA ARG A 179 27.75 -3.73 -8.29
C ARG A 179 26.66 -3.08 -9.14
N LEU A 180 25.82 -2.27 -8.51
CA LEU A 180 24.70 -1.59 -9.16
C LEU A 180 24.91 -0.07 -9.16
N VAL A 181 24.56 0.56 -10.26
CA VAL A 181 24.47 2.02 -10.38
C VAL A 181 23.08 2.43 -9.91
N ALA A 182 22.99 3.41 -9.02
CA ALA A 182 21.71 3.97 -8.59
C ALA A 182 21.04 4.75 -9.74
N GLY A 183 19.72 4.74 -9.81
CA GLY A 183 18.94 5.45 -10.83
C GLY A 183 19.34 6.91 -10.96
N LYS A 184 19.50 7.62 -9.84
CA LYS A 184 19.94 9.03 -9.83
C LYS A 184 21.33 9.28 -10.43
N ASP A 185 22.18 8.25 -10.47
CA ASP A 185 23.56 8.35 -10.92
C ASP A 185 23.73 7.94 -12.39
N LEU A 186 22.69 7.39 -13.04
CA LEU A 186 22.71 7.02 -14.46
C LEU A 186 23.28 8.13 -15.37
N PRO A 187 22.95 9.43 -15.22
CA PRO A 187 23.50 10.49 -16.07
C PRO A 187 25.04 10.53 -16.11
N LYS A 188 25.72 10.10 -15.03
CA LYS A 188 27.20 10.06 -14.94
C LYS A 188 27.83 8.95 -15.78
N TYR A 189 27.02 8.04 -16.30
CA TYR A 189 27.45 6.86 -17.05
C TYR A 189 27.04 6.92 -18.53
N ALA A 190 26.70 8.10 -19.05
CA ALA A 190 26.38 8.28 -20.47
C ALA A 190 27.44 7.63 -21.39
N GLY A 191 26.97 6.84 -22.37
CA GLY A 191 27.79 6.06 -23.28
C GLY A 191 28.34 4.74 -22.72
N LYS A 192 28.18 4.48 -21.41
CA LYS A 192 28.70 3.27 -20.73
C LYS A 192 27.60 2.25 -20.51
N ARG A 193 28.00 0.98 -20.45
CA ARG A 193 27.16 -0.12 -19.99
C ARG A 193 27.12 -0.15 -18.47
N VAL A 194 25.92 -0.25 -17.91
CA VAL A 194 25.69 -0.32 -16.45
C VAL A 194 24.72 -1.45 -16.11
N ARG A 195 24.65 -1.76 -14.81
CA ARG A 195 23.62 -2.59 -14.21
C ARG A 195 22.92 -1.78 -13.13
N THR A 196 21.61 -1.70 -13.17
CA THR A 196 20.78 -0.95 -12.21
C THR A 196 19.62 -1.81 -11.70
N LEU A 197 19.03 -1.39 -10.60
CA LEU A 197 17.85 -1.99 -10.00
C LEU A 197 16.60 -1.23 -10.44
N GLY A 198 15.55 -1.93 -10.85
CA GLY A 198 14.29 -1.30 -11.27
C GLY A 198 13.08 -1.98 -10.66
N TRP A 199 12.14 -1.15 -10.19
CA TRP A 199 10.76 -1.51 -9.94
C TRP A 199 9.89 -0.92 -11.05
N PHE A 200 9.08 -1.75 -11.70
CA PHE A 200 8.25 -1.31 -12.82
C PHE A 200 7.25 -0.24 -12.37
N VAL A 201 7.23 0.91 -13.06
CA VAL A 201 6.30 2.02 -12.78
C VAL A 201 5.19 2.06 -13.82
N THR A 202 5.54 2.22 -15.09
CA THR A 202 4.60 2.26 -16.22
C THR A 202 5.33 1.91 -17.52
N GLY A 203 4.58 1.45 -18.53
CA GLY A 203 5.13 1.03 -19.81
C GLY A 203 4.24 1.47 -20.97
N LYS A 204 4.85 1.70 -22.13
CA LYS A 204 4.17 2.03 -23.38
C LYS A 204 4.71 1.16 -24.51
N LEU A 205 3.88 0.23 -24.95
CA LEU A 205 4.14 -0.58 -26.14
C LEU A 205 4.02 0.28 -27.40
N VAL A 206 5.02 0.21 -28.27
CA VAL A 206 5.07 0.89 -29.55
C VAL A 206 5.66 -0.02 -30.61
N ASN A 207 5.38 0.25 -31.88
CA ASN A 207 6.05 -0.47 -32.98
C ASN A 207 7.26 0.32 -33.46
N SER A 208 8.34 -0.38 -33.76
CA SER A 208 9.51 0.17 -34.42
C SER A 208 9.15 0.65 -35.83
N LYS A 209 10.07 1.36 -36.49
CA LYS A 209 9.90 1.75 -37.90
C LYS A 209 9.69 0.53 -38.83
N ALA A 210 10.21 -0.64 -38.45
CA ALA A 210 10.05 -1.90 -39.17
C ALA A 210 8.77 -2.66 -38.79
N GLY A 211 7.91 -2.11 -37.92
CA GLY A 211 6.67 -2.73 -37.47
C GLY A 211 6.82 -3.73 -36.33
N GLU A 212 8.04 -3.94 -35.80
CA GLU A 212 8.28 -4.87 -34.70
C GLU A 212 7.97 -4.25 -33.34
N PRO A 213 7.36 -4.99 -32.40
CA PRO A 213 6.99 -4.45 -31.10
C PRO A 213 8.22 -4.13 -30.24
N MET A 214 8.20 -2.99 -29.58
CA MET A 214 9.20 -2.53 -28.60
C MET A 214 8.50 -1.76 -27.47
N GLU A 215 9.15 -1.59 -26.32
CA GLU A 215 8.51 -0.95 -25.16
C GLU A 215 9.40 0.13 -24.54
N PHE A 216 8.80 1.29 -24.24
CA PHE A 216 9.39 2.28 -23.34
C PHE A 216 8.83 2.05 -21.95
N ILE A 217 9.70 1.87 -20.97
CA ILE A 217 9.31 1.54 -19.61
C ILE A 217 9.99 2.49 -18.64
N SER A 218 9.21 3.14 -17.79
CA SER A 218 9.72 3.85 -16.63
C SER A 218 9.91 2.86 -15.48
N PHE A 219 11.12 2.81 -14.95
CA PHE A 219 11.43 2.09 -13.73
C PHE A 219 11.79 3.07 -12.63
N GLU A 220 11.66 2.64 -11.38
CA GLU A 220 12.19 3.38 -10.24
C GLU A 220 13.09 2.53 -9.37
N ASP A 221 14.04 3.19 -8.73
CA ASP A 221 14.64 2.68 -7.51
C ASP A 221 14.34 3.62 -6.33
N THR A 222 14.98 3.37 -5.18
CA THR A 222 14.83 4.22 -4.00
C THR A 222 15.40 5.63 -4.17
N THR A 223 16.06 5.92 -5.29
CA THR A 223 16.81 7.15 -5.54
C THR A 223 16.25 8.00 -6.67
N ALA A 224 15.66 7.40 -7.71
CA ALA A 224 15.06 8.11 -8.84
C ALA A 224 14.07 7.24 -9.63
N ILE A 225 13.20 7.90 -10.39
CA ILE A 225 12.54 7.33 -11.56
C ILE A 225 13.47 7.54 -12.75
N TYR A 226 13.61 6.54 -13.62
CA TYR A 226 14.43 6.61 -14.82
C TYR A 226 13.77 5.85 -15.98
N GLU A 227 14.03 6.35 -17.19
CA GLU A 227 13.44 5.82 -18.41
C GLU A 227 14.30 4.73 -19.04
N THR A 228 13.65 3.72 -19.61
CA THR A 228 14.31 2.60 -20.25
C THR A 228 13.67 2.26 -21.59
N THR A 229 14.49 1.76 -22.50
CA THR A 229 14.05 1.37 -23.85
C THR A 229 14.35 -0.11 -24.07
N PHE A 230 13.32 -0.87 -24.42
CA PHE A 230 13.40 -2.27 -24.82
C PHE A 230 13.15 -2.38 -26.31
N PHE A 231 14.22 -2.31 -27.11
CA PHE A 231 14.12 -2.55 -28.57
C PHE A 231 13.62 -3.96 -28.89
N PRO A 232 13.12 -4.23 -30.12
CA PRO A 232 12.38 -5.45 -30.42
C PRO A 232 13.05 -6.75 -29.97
N LYS A 233 14.35 -6.91 -30.21
CA LYS A 233 15.11 -8.09 -29.77
C LYS A 233 15.11 -8.28 -28.25
N ALA A 234 15.24 -7.18 -27.49
CA ALA A 234 15.21 -7.22 -26.03
C ALA A 234 13.78 -7.41 -25.51
N TYR A 235 12.81 -6.73 -26.13
CA TYR A 235 11.40 -6.84 -25.77
C TYR A 235 10.88 -8.27 -25.99
N ASP A 236 11.08 -8.85 -27.17
CA ASP A 236 10.69 -10.23 -27.49
C ASP A 236 11.26 -11.25 -26.48
N ARG A 237 12.52 -11.05 -26.09
CA ARG A 237 13.19 -11.92 -25.13
C ARG A 237 12.67 -11.79 -23.69
N PHE A 238 12.27 -10.60 -23.25
CA PHE A 238 12.03 -10.32 -21.82
C PHE A 238 10.60 -9.85 -21.47
N CYS A 239 9.72 -9.62 -22.44
CA CYS A 239 8.36 -9.11 -22.21
C CYS A 239 7.57 -9.96 -21.20
N HIS A 240 7.71 -11.28 -21.26
CA HIS A 240 7.07 -12.21 -20.32
C HIS A 240 7.51 -12.01 -18.86
N LEU A 241 8.65 -11.38 -18.61
CA LEU A 241 9.11 -11.05 -17.27
C LEU A 241 8.48 -9.77 -16.71
N LEU A 242 8.07 -8.84 -17.57
CA LEU A 242 7.67 -7.47 -17.22
C LEU A 242 6.22 -7.36 -16.71
N ALA A 243 5.43 -8.43 -16.79
CA ALA A 243 4.01 -8.45 -16.43
C ALA A 243 3.70 -8.38 -14.92
N ARG A 244 4.70 -8.32 -14.03
CA ARG A 244 4.51 -8.35 -12.57
C ARG A 244 5.30 -7.24 -11.87
N SER A 245 4.70 -6.60 -10.87
CA SER A 245 5.37 -5.65 -9.99
C SER A 245 6.34 -6.38 -9.06
N ARG A 246 7.60 -6.46 -9.45
CA ARG A 246 8.68 -7.16 -8.75
C ARG A 246 10.02 -6.45 -9.00
N PRO A 247 11.08 -6.74 -8.23
CA PRO A 247 12.40 -6.18 -8.50
C PRO A 247 13.04 -6.80 -9.75
N PHE A 248 13.62 -5.95 -10.59
CA PHE A 248 14.38 -6.33 -11.78
C PHE A 248 15.81 -5.79 -11.69
N LEU A 249 16.76 -6.56 -12.22
CA LEU A 249 18.11 -6.09 -12.51
C LEU A 249 18.19 -5.85 -14.00
N LEU A 250 18.41 -4.60 -14.37
CA LEU A 250 18.45 -4.14 -15.74
C LEU A 250 19.89 -3.88 -16.12
N SER A 251 20.36 -4.50 -17.21
CA SER A 251 21.67 -4.21 -17.78
C SER A 251 21.50 -3.64 -19.19
N GLY A 252 22.27 -2.60 -19.48
CA GLY A 252 22.10 -1.86 -20.71
C GLY A 252 23.09 -0.72 -20.84
N LYS A 253 23.02 -0.03 -21.96
CA LYS A 253 23.83 1.16 -22.23
C LYS A 253 23.04 2.41 -21.83
N VAL A 254 23.67 3.30 -21.07
CA VAL A 254 23.08 4.62 -20.80
C VAL A 254 23.28 5.50 -22.04
N GLU A 255 22.20 6.03 -22.58
CA GLU A 255 22.19 6.91 -23.73
C GLU A 255 21.71 8.30 -23.31
N LYS A 256 22.29 9.33 -23.94
CA LYS A 256 21.93 10.72 -23.72
C LYS A 256 21.53 11.31 -25.07
N GLU A 257 20.28 11.75 -25.19
CA GLU A 257 19.75 12.37 -26.41
C GLU A 257 19.00 13.66 -26.03
N TYR A 258 19.44 14.81 -26.54
CA TYR A 258 18.87 16.14 -26.25
C TYR A 258 18.52 16.36 -24.75
N ASP A 259 19.47 16.03 -23.87
CA ASP A 259 19.38 16.06 -22.39
C ASP A 259 18.50 15.01 -21.70
N ALA A 260 17.76 14.19 -22.44
CA ALA A 260 17.12 13.00 -21.88
C ALA A 260 18.13 11.87 -21.65
N ILE A 261 18.09 11.26 -20.47
CA ILE A 261 18.88 10.07 -20.13
C ILE A 261 17.96 8.85 -20.19
N THR A 262 18.33 7.88 -21.01
CA THR A 262 17.62 6.60 -21.13
C THR A 262 18.59 5.44 -20.93
N LEU A 263 18.09 4.33 -20.37
CA LEU A 263 18.81 3.07 -20.35
C LEU A 263 18.28 2.18 -21.46
N THR A 264 19.07 1.97 -22.51
CA THR A 264 18.76 0.98 -23.54
C THR A 264 19.10 -0.41 -22.99
N VAL A 265 18.06 -1.17 -22.66
CA VAL A 265 18.16 -2.47 -21.96
C VAL A 265 18.37 -3.58 -22.97
N ASP A 266 19.35 -4.45 -22.71
CA ASP A 266 19.58 -5.67 -23.48
C ASP A 266 19.62 -6.95 -22.63
N HIS A 267 19.56 -6.81 -21.30
CA HIS A 267 19.45 -7.94 -20.39
C HIS A 267 18.62 -7.62 -19.15
N VAL A 268 17.71 -8.53 -18.79
CA VAL A 268 16.89 -8.47 -17.58
C VAL A 268 17.07 -9.73 -16.76
N GLU A 269 17.28 -9.56 -15.45
CA GLU A 269 17.26 -10.63 -14.46
C GLU A 269 16.27 -10.31 -13.33
N LEU A 270 15.76 -11.34 -12.66
CA LEU A 270 14.97 -11.19 -11.44
C LEU A 270 15.90 -11.20 -10.22
N VAL A 271 15.47 -10.54 -9.14
CA VAL A 271 16.14 -10.55 -7.82
C VAL A 271 15.58 -11.63 -6.90
#